data_AF-A0A1X1R2U4-F1
#
_entry.id   AF-A0A1X1R2U4-F1
#
_cell.length_a   1.000
_cell.length_b   1.000
_cell.length_c   1.000
_cell.angle_alpha   90.00
_cell.angle_beta   90.00
_cell.angle_gamma   90.00
#
_symmetry.space_group_name_H-M   'P 1'
#
loop_
_entity.id
_entity.type
_entity.pdbx_description
1 polymer ?
#
loop_
_entity_poly.entity_id
_entity_poly.type
_entity_poly.pdbx_seq_one_letter_code
_entity_poly.pdbx_strand_id
1 'polypeptide(L)'
;MARQVRSEATRRRILDAAIDVFGDVGYAAAGWNTIIERTGMTKGALYHHFDSKESLASAIIEEGSDVVLTAFRNVCGSSSPALENMIHGTFTLANVFSSDRLARAAEQLTAALAGFNKAAARFCESLVDLMAAEARRAKAEGDVRPDLDPVALSESVLGGVLGTRLLTNAMSATEPAGPLGEQAIVDLVGRPRQIWELVLAGVATDESLPYFREFLAREALRHAAPAPQAGPAAVAPEPE
;
A
#
# COMPACT_ATOMS: atom_id res chain seq x y z
N MET A 1 5.08 5.51 32.83
CA MET A 1 4.38 4.52 31.98
C MET A 1 2.92 4.88 31.72
N ALA A 2 2.03 4.99 32.73
CA ALA A 2 0.60 5.30 32.50
C ALA A 2 0.30 6.62 31.73
N ARG A 3 1.07 7.69 31.98
CA ARG A 3 0.92 8.98 31.25
C ARG A 3 1.30 8.87 29.76
N GLN A 4 2.31 8.07 29.45
CA GLN A 4 2.79 7.85 28.08
C GLN A 4 1.80 7.00 27.27
N VAL A 5 1.32 5.90 27.87
CA VAL A 5 0.27 5.05 27.27
C VAL A 5 -1.00 5.85 26.97
N ARG A 6 -1.41 6.73 27.89
CA ARG A 6 -2.57 7.62 27.66
C ARG A 6 -2.32 8.62 26.53
N SER A 7 -1.12 9.19 26.47
CA SER A 7 -0.72 10.12 25.40
C SER A 7 -0.69 9.45 24.02
N GLU A 8 -0.19 8.22 23.93
CA GLU A 8 -0.17 7.43 22.70
C GLU A 8 -1.58 7.04 22.24
N ALA A 9 -2.44 6.59 23.16
CA ALA A 9 -3.84 6.30 22.85
C ALA A 9 -4.59 7.54 22.34
N THR A 10 -4.33 8.71 22.93
CA THR A 10 -4.88 9.98 22.44
C THR A 10 -4.35 10.35 21.06
N ARG A 11 -3.04 10.24 20.84
CA ARG A 11 -2.42 10.48 19.53
C ARG A 11 -3.04 9.58 18.45
N ARG A 12 -3.26 8.30 18.76
CA ARG A 12 -3.89 7.35 17.83
C ARG A 12 -5.32 7.74 17.48
N ARG A 13 -6.13 8.14 18.47
CA ARG A 13 -7.50 8.66 18.23
C ARG A 13 -7.52 9.87 17.30
N ILE A 14 -6.53 10.76 17.41
CA ILE A 14 -6.42 11.94 16.53
C ILE A 14 -6.10 11.50 15.10
N LEU A 15 -5.16 10.57 14.92
CA LEU A 15 -4.82 10.02 13.60
C LEU A 15 -6.02 9.30 12.97
N ASP A 16 -6.71 8.45 13.71
CA ASP A 16 -7.87 7.71 13.19
C ASP A 16 -8.99 8.66 12.73
N ALA A 17 -9.27 9.72 13.50
CA ALA A 17 -10.25 10.75 13.12
C ALA A 17 -9.81 11.53 11.87
N ALA A 18 -8.52 11.84 11.75
CA ALA A 18 -7.97 12.53 10.59
C ALA A 18 -8.02 11.67 9.33
N ILE A 19 -7.71 10.37 9.45
CA ILE A 19 -7.84 9.40 8.36
C ILE A 19 -9.29 9.35 7.87
N ASP A 20 -10.29 9.39 8.77
CA ASP A 20 -11.70 9.42 8.38
C ASP A 20 -12.04 10.70 7.61
N VAL A 21 -11.66 11.86 8.14
CA VAL A 21 -11.94 13.14 7.47
C VAL A 21 -11.23 13.22 6.11
N PHE A 22 -9.97 12.80 6.02
CA PHE A 22 -9.24 12.78 4.75
C PHE A 22 -9.84 11.78 3.75
N GLY A 23 -10.32 10.63 4.22
CA GLY A 23 -11.01 9.66 3.38
C GLY A 23 -12.36 10.16 2.85
N ASP A 24 -13.11 10.91 3.66
CA ASP A 24 -14.45 11.38 3.30
C ASP A 24 -14.44 12.55 2.31
N VAL A 25 -13.54 13.53 2.51
CA VAL A 25 -13.56 14.79 1.73
C VAL A 25 -12.25 15.08 0.99
N GLY A 26 -11.24 14.24 1.14
CA GLY A 26 -9.89 14.48 0.62
C GLY A 26 -9.09 15.48 1.46
N TYR A 27 -7.75 15.44 1.32
CA TYR A 27 -6.84 16.29 2.09
C TYR A 27 -7.10 17.80 1.90
N ALA A 28 -7.38 18.22 0.66
CA ALA A 28 -7.54 19.64 0.34
C ALA A 28 -8.78 20.23 1.03
N ALA A 29 -9.93 19.57 0.94
CA ALA A 29 -11.19 20.05 1.52
C ALA A 29 -11.30 19.77 3.04
N ALA A 30 -10.48 18.88 3.59
CA ALA A 30 -10.47 18.61 5.03
C ALA A 30 -10.13 19.86 5.85
N GLY A 31 -11.06 20.27 6.69
CA GLY A 31 -10.92 21.37 7.63
C GLY A 31 -10.33 20.92 8.97
N TRP A 32 -9.40 21.70 9.53
CA TRP A 32 -8.81 21.42 10.84
C TRP A 32 -9.85 21.36 11.97
N ASN A 33 -10.85 22.25 11.95
CA ASN A 33 -11.93 22.24 12.93
C ASN A 33 -12.79 20.98 12.82
N THR A 34 -13.05 20.48 11.61
CA THR A 34 -13.79 19.22 11.39
C THR A 34 -13.05 18.03 12.02
N ILE A 35 -11.72 18.00 11.92
CA ILE A 35 -10.90 16.97 12.57
C ILE A 35 -11.03 17.09 14.10
N ILE A 36 -10.91 18.30 14.65
CA ILE A 36 -11.09 18.55 16.10
C ILE A 36 -12.47 18.05 16.56
N GLU A 37 -13.54 18.44 15.87
CA GLU A 37 -14.92 18.04 16.18
C GLU A 37 -15.07 16.51 16.16
N ARG A 38 -14.50 15.84 15.15
CA ARG A 38 -14.58 14.37 15.01
C ARG A 38 -13.82 13.62 16.09
N THR A 39 -12.77 14.21 16.67
CA THR A 39 -12.06 13.61 17.81
C THR A 39 -12.83 13.71 19.14
N GLY A 40 -13.76 14.67 19.25
CA GLY A 40 -14.44 15.04 20.49
C GLY A 40 -13.49 15.65 21.54
N MET A 41 -12.27 16.04 21.15
CA MET A 41 -11.27 16.63 22.04
C MET A 41 -11.35 18.16 22.07
N THR A 42 -10.78 18.76 23.12
CA THR A 42 -10.59 20.21 23.12
C THR A 42 -9.51 20.61 22.11
N LYS A 43 -9.68 21.79 21.51
CA LYS A 43 -8.71 22.37 20.58
C LYS A 43 -7.28 22.34 21.15
N GLY A 44 -7.10 22.79 22.40
CA GLY A 44 -5.79 22.81 23.06
C GLY A 44 -5.17 21.42 23.25
N ALA A 45 -5.97 20.39 23.51
CA ALA A 45 -5.47 19.02 23.63
C ALA A 45 -4.96 18.48 22.29
N LEU A 46 -5.62 18.82 21.18
CA LEU A 46 -5.19 18.40 19.84
C LEU A 46 -3.92 19.14 19.40
N TYR A 47 -3.82 20.45 19.64
CA TYR A 47 -2.59 21.23 19.39
C TYR A 47 -1.39 20.73 20.17
N HIS A 48 -1.58 20.10 21.33
CA HIS A 48 -0.47 19.50 22.07
C HIS A 48 0.18 18.31 21.33
N HIS A 49 -0.58 17.64 20.44
CA HIS A 49 -0.10 16.50 19.66
C HIS A 49 0.30 16.89 18.24
N PHE A 50 -0.44 17.80 17.60
CA PHE A 50 -0.23 18.20 16.22
C PHE A 50 -0.50 19.69 16.02
N ASP A 51 0.51 20.41 15.56
CA ASP A 51 0.43 21.86 15.35
C ASP A 51 -0.31 22.27 14.07
N SER A 52 -0.53 21.34 13.13
CA SER A 52 -1.16 21.63 11.85
C SER A 52 -1.77 20.40 11.16
N LYS A 53 -2.61 20.65 10.15
CA LYS A 53 -3.13 19.61 9.24
C LYS A 53 -1.99 18.88 8.50
N GLU A 54 -0.94 19.60 8.16
CA GLU A 54 0.22 19.05 7.45
C GLU A 54 1.07 18.14 8.34
N SER A 55 1.31 18.51 9.60
CA SER A 55 2.04 17.64 10.53
C SER A 55 1.25 16.37 10.85
N LEU A 56 -0.08 16.47 10.90
CA LEU A 56 -0.96 15.31 11.05
C LEU A 56 -0.92 14.38 9.82
N ALA A 57 -0.98 14.93 8.61
CA ALA A 57 -0.83 14.15 7.39
C ALA A 57 0.57 13.50 7.29
N SER A 58 1.62 14.22 7.67
CA SER A 58 2.99 13.70 7.68
C SER A 58 3.12 12.49 8.62
N ALA A 59 2.53 12.56 9.81
CA ALA A 59 2.53 11.44 10.76
C ALA A 59 1.76 10.22 10.25
N ILE A 60 0.63 10.43 9.55
CA ILE A 60 -0.11 9.34 8.91
C ILE A 60 0.74 8.69 7.81
N ILE A 61 1.41 9.50 6.98
CA ILE A 61 2.31 8.99 5.94
C ILE A 61 3.43 8.18 6.56
N GLU A 62 4.09 8.69 7.59
CA GLU A 62 5.20 8.00 8.27
C GLU A 62 4.75 6.64 8.83
N GLU A 63 3.70 6.61 9.65
CA GLU A 63 3.25 5.34 10.24
C GLU A 63 2.71 4.35 9.21
N GLY A 64 1.96 4.82 8.22
CA GLY A 64 1.47 3.93 7.17
C GLY A 64 2.59 3.45 6.26
N SER A 65 3.59 4.29 5.99
CA SER A 65 4.78 3.87 5.24
C SER A 65 5.57 2.79 5.98
N ASP A 66 5.67 2.86 7.30
CA ASP A 66 6.34 1.82 8.11
C ASP A 66 5.63 0.47 7.98
N VAL A 67 4.29 0.45 7.98
CA VAL A 67 3.50 -0.77 7.74
C VAL A 67 3.84 -1.36 6.37
N VAL A 68 3.85 -0.52 5.34
CA VAL A 68 4.09 -0.92 3.94
C VAL A 68 5.51 -1.44 3.74
N LEU A 69 6.51 -0.68 4.21
CA LEU A 69 7.93 -1.03 4.08
C LEU A 69 8.25 -2.30 4.88
N THR A 70 7.65 -2.48 6.05
CA THR A 70 7.81 -3.71 6.85
C THR A 70 7.22 -4.92 6.14
N ALA A 71 6.01 -4.80 5.58
CA ALA A 71 5.40 -5.89 4.82
C ALA A 71 6.26 -6.28 3.60
N PHE A 72 6.78 -5.29 2.87
CA PHE A 72 7.67 -5.55 1.73
C PHE A 72 8.97 -6.26 2.15
N ARG A 73 9.63 -5.78 3.22
CA ARG A 73 10.86 -6.41 3.74
C ARG A 73 10.63 -7.85 4.19
N ASN A 74 9.50 -8.14 4.83
CA ASN A 74 9.18 -9.49 5.30
C ASN A 74 9.04 -10.49 4.14
N VAL A 75 8.51 -10.04 2.99
CA VAL A 75 8.43 -10.86 1.78
C VAL A 75 9.80 -11.07 1.15
N CYS A 76 10.61 -10.00 1.08
CA CYS A 76 11.94 -10.06 0.47
C CYS A 76 12.98 -10.82 1.30
N GLY A 77 12.72 -11.07 2.58
CA GLY A 77 13.60 -11.81 3.49
C GLY A 77 13.65 -13.32 3.27
N SER A 78 12.95 -13.86 2.28
CA SER A 78 13.00 -15.28 1.92
C SER A 78 14.24 -15.60 1.06
N SER A 79 14.72 -16.84 1.10
CA SER A 79 15.80 -17.35 0.22
C SER A 79 15.36 -17.55 -1.24
N SER A 80 14.21 -17.01 -1.65
CA SER A 80 13.71 -17.08 -3.02
C SER A 80 14.54 -16.22 -3.99
N PRO A 81 14.49 -16.51 -5.30
CA PRO A 81 15.02 -15.62 -6.32
C PRO A 81 14.49 -14.19 -6.15
N ALA A 82 15.33 -13.20 -6.38
CA ALA A 82 14.99 -11.80 -6.12
C ALA A 82 13.87 -11.29 -7.03
N LEU A 83 13.79 -11.76 -8.27
CA LEU A 83 12.68 -11.39 -9.16
C LEU A 83 11.35 -11.98 -8.69
N GLU A 84 11.36 -13.14 -8.00
CA GLU A 84 10.16 -13.65 -7.31
C GLU A 84 9.74 -12.71 -6.19
N ASN A 85 10.70 -12.27 -5.37
CA ASN A 85 10.46 -11.33 -4.28
C ASN A 85 9.88 -10.00 -4.78
N MET A 86 10.37 -9.48 -5.91
CA MET A 86 9.82 -8.28 -6.53
C MET A 86 8.35 -8.49 -6.93
N ILE A 87 8.05 -9.61 -7.61
CA ILE A 87 6.68 -9.95 -8.01
C ILE A 87 5.79 -10.08 -6.76
N HIS A 88 6.11 -10.97 -5.82
CA HIS A 88 5.38 -11.15 -4.56
C HIS A 88 5.22 -9.86 -3.77
N GLY A 89 6.27 -9.04 -3.73
CA GLY A 89 6.29 -7.74 -3.07
C GLY A 89 5.21 -6.82 -3.61
N THR A 90 5.06 -6.71 -4.94
CA THR A 90 4.01 -5.88 -5.54
C THR A 90 2.59 -6.32 -5.20
N PHE A 91 2.32 -7.63 -5.17
CA PHE A 91 1.02 -8.15 -4.73
C PHE A 91 0.78 -7.87 -3.25
N THR A 92 1.82 -7.98 -2.43
CA THR A 92 1.75 -7.66 -1.00
C THR A 92 1.47 -6.19 -0.76
N LEU A 93 2.09 -5.28 -1.52
CA LEU A 93 1.77 -3.84 -1.48
C LEU A 93 0.30 -3.61 -1.82
N ALA A 94 -0.19 -4.20 -2.92
CA ALA A 94 -1.60 -4.09 -3.32
C ALA A 94 -2.56 -4.59 -2.23
N ASN A 95 -2.23 -5.72 -1.59
CA ASN A 95 -3.01 -6.28 -0.49
C ASN A 95 -2.98 -5.39 0.76
N VAL A 96 -1.81 -4.89 1.17
CA VAL A 96 -1.65 -4.02 2.34
C VAL A 96 -2.45 -2.73 2.16
N PHE A 97 -2.36 -2.08 1.00
CA PHE A 97 -3.15 -0.88 0.75
C PHE A 97 -4.67 -1.13 0.67
N SER A 98 -5.07 -2.37 0.40
CA SER A 98 -6.47 -2.77 0.32
C SER A 98 -7.03 -3.22 1.66
N SER A 99 -6.21 -3.76 2.57
CA SER A 99 -6.64 -4.32 3.85
C SER A 99 -6.34 -3.42 5.05
N ASP A 100 -5.25 -2.66 5.02
CA ASP A 100 -4.84 -1.79 6.12
C ASP A 100 -5.24 -0.33 5.86
N ARG A 101 -6.07 0.21 6.77
CA ARG A 101 -6.62 1.56 6.67
C ARG A 101 -5.54 2.65 6.76
N LEU A 102 -4.52 2.45 7.58
CA LEU A 102 -3.44 3.41 7.77
C LEU A 102 -2.51 3.43 6.55
N ALA A 103 -2.15 2.25 6.03
CA ALA A 103 -1.36 2.13 4.81
C ALA A 103 -2.08 2.76 3.61
N ARG A 104 -3.40 2.53 3.48
CA ARG A 104 -4.21 3.17 2.44
C ARG A 104 -4.22 4.69 2.56
N ALA A 105 -4.40 5.21 3.77
CA ALA A 105 -4.39 6.65 4.01
C ALA A 105 -3.03 7.28 3.70
N ALA A 106 -1.94 6.61 4.08
CA ALA A 106 -0.58 7.04 3.75
C ALA A 106 -0.35 7.09 2.23
N GLU A 107 -0.79 6.08 1.48
CA GLU A 107 -0.68 6.08 0.02
C GLU A 107 -1.48 7.21 -0.63
N GLN A 108 -2.74 7.42 -0.22
CA GLN A 108 -3.57 8.52 -0.73
C GLN A 108 -2.98 9.89 -0.41
N LEU A 109 -2.51 10.09 0.82
CA LEU A 109 -1.87 11.35 1.23
C LEU A 109 -0.54 11.57 0.51
N THR A 110 0.24 10.50 0.28
CA THR A 110 1.49 10.56 -0.49
C THR A 110 1.21 11.03 -1.91
N ALA A 111 0.18 10.50 -2.57
CA ALA A 111 -0.23 10.94 -3.90
C ALA A 111 -0.71 12.40 -3.89
N ALA A 112 -1.53 12.80 -2.91
CA ALA A 112 -2.09 14.15 -2.82
C ALA A 112 -1.04 15.23 -2.47
N LEU A 113 0.05 14.84 -1.78
CA LEU A 113 1.08 15.74 -1.30
C LEU A 113 2.43 15.56 -2.01
N ALA A 114 2.47 14.79 -3.09
CA ALA A 114 3.66 14.58 -3.89
C ALA A 114 4.27 15.92 -4.34
N GLY A 115 5.58 16.10 -4.12
CA GLY A 115 6.29 17.34 -4.41
C GLY A 115 6.17 18.45 -3.35
N PHE A 116 5.31 18.30 -2.34
CA PHE A 116 5.05 19.32 -1.32
C PHE A 116 5.30 18.84 0.12
N ASN A 117 5.42 17.53 0.34
CA ASN A 117 5.62 16.96 1.68
C ASN A 117 6.85 16.05 1.76
N LYS A 118 7.69 16.26 2.78
CA LYS A 118 8.94 15.50 2.96
C LYS A 118 8.71 14.04 3.38
N ALA A 119 7.65 13.74 4.13
CA ALA A 119 7.34 12.37 4.51
C ALA A 119 6.90 11.56 3.28
N ALA A 120 6.10 12.16 2.39
CA ALA A 120 5.74 11.57 1.10
C ALA A 120 6.99 11.24 0.25
N ALA A 121 7.92 12.20 0.12
CA ALA A 121 9.17 11.99 -0.59
C ALA A 121 10.00 10.83 -0.01
N ARG A 122 10.21 10.82 1.32
CA ARG A 122 10.95 9.75 2.00
C ARG A 122 10.31 8.37 1.83
N PHE A 123 8.97 8.30 1.84
CA PHE A 123 8.28 7.04 1.63
C PHE A 123 8.53 6.49 0.22
N CYS A 124 8.38 7.32 -0.82
CA CYS A 124 8.66 6.92 -2.19
C CYS A 124 10.13 6.51 -2.37
N GLU A 125 11.08 7.31 -1.87
CA GLU A 125 12.52 7.00 -1.90
C GLU A 125 12.80 5.64 -1.24
N SER A 126 12.30 5.42 -0.02
CA SER A 126 12.52 4.18 0.74
C SER A 126 11.94 2.95 0.03
N LEU A 127 10.77 3.10 -0.60
CA LEU A 127 10.13 2.00 -1.30
C LEU A 127 10.88 1.65 -2.60
N VAL A 128 11.33 2.66 -3.34
CA VAL A 128 12.19 2.48 -4.53
C VAL A 128 13.51 1.82 -4.15
N ASP A 129 14.15 2.26 -3.06
CA ASP A 129 15.42 1.68 -2.61
C ASP A 129 15.30 0.20 -2.26
N LEU A 130 14.21 -0.20 -1.58
CA LEU A 130 13.95 -1.61 -1.27
C LEU A 130 13.74 -2.45 -2.52
N MET A 131 12.92 -1.97 -3.46
CA MET A 131 12.70 -2.67 -4.74
C MET A 131 13.99 -2.74 -5.57
N ALA A 132 14.80 -1.68 -5.56
CA ALA A 132 16.07 -1.61 -6.30
C ALA A 132 17.13 -2.54 -5.70
N ALA A 133 17.09 -2.81 -4.40
CA ALA A 133 17.95 -3.82 -3.78
C ALA A 133 17.66 -5.22 -4.36
N GLU A 134 16.39 -5.59 -4.46
CA GLU A 134 15.99 -6.85 -5.09
C GLU A 134 16.29 -6.86 -6.59
N ALA A 135 16.05 -5.78 -7.31
CA ALA A 135 16.40 -5.68 -8.73
C ALA A 135 17.90 -5.87 -9.00
N ARG A 136 18.77 -5.31 -8.14
CA ARG A 136 20.23 -5.55 -8.20
C ARG A 136 20.56 -7.02 -7.97
N ARG A 137 19.89 -7.66 -7.02
CA ARG A 137 20.10 -9.07 -6.71
C ARG A 137 19.62 -9.97 -7.85
N ALA A 138 18.45 -9.69 -8.42
CA ALA A 138 17.91 -10.42 -9.57
C ALA A 138 18.81 -10.32 -10.81
N LYS A 139 19.43 -9.15 -11.00
CA LYS A 139 20.44 -8.96 -12.04
C LYS A 139 21.72 -9.77 -11.77
N ALA A 140 22.16 -9.86 -10.52
CA ALA A 140 23.31 -10.68 -10.13
C ALA A 140 23.02 -12.20 -10.22
N GLU A 141 21.77 -12.60 -10.00
CA GLU A 141 21.27 -13.97 -10.17
C GLU A 141 21.13 -14.38 -11.65
N GLY A 142 21.17 -13.43 -12.58
CA GLY A 142 21.04 -13.66 -14.02
C GLY A 142 19.59 -13.70 -14.53
N ASP A 143 18.62 -13.39 -13.67
CA ASP A 143 17.20 -13.40 -14.01
C ASP A 143 16.74 -12.12 -14.71
N VAL A 144 17.44 -11.01 -14.45
CA VAL A 144 17.18 -9.70 -15.07
C VAL A 144 18.26 -9.39 -16.10
N ARG A 145 17.85 -8.83 -17.25
CA ARG A 145 18.77 -8.46 -18.34
C ARG A 145 19.89 -7.52 -17.86
N PRO A 146 21.14 -7.73 -18.32
CA PRO A 146 22.32 -7.06 -17.77
C PRO A 146 22.43 -5.57 -18.13
N ASP A 147 21.73 -5.10 -19.15
CA ASP A 147 21.72 -3.70 -19.61
C ASP A 147 20.74 -2.80 -18.85
N LEU A 148 19.83 -3.39 -18.07
CA LEU A 148 18.84 -2.63 -17.31
C LEU A 148 19.41 -1.99 -16.05
N ASP A 149 19.01 -0.75 -15.80
CA ASP A 149 19.27 -0.06 -14.53
C ASP A 149 18.27 -0.54 -13.45
N PRO A 150 18.74 -1.11 -12.34
CA PRO A 150 17.89 -1.58 -11.25
C PRO A 150 16.99 -0.50 -10.65
N VAL A 151 17.43 0.76 -10.62
CA VAL A 151 16.62 1.87 -10.08
C VAL A 151 15.49 2.20 -11.04
N ALA A 152 15.80 2.45 -12.32
CA ALA A 152 14.77 2.72 -13.33
C ALA A 152 13.73 1.59 -13.47
N LEU A 153 14.15 0.32 -13.35
CA LEU A 153 13.25 -0.83 -13.29
C LEU A 153 12.30 -0.72 -12.09
N SER A 154 12.83 -0.41 -10.92
CA SER A 154 12.07 -0.32 -9.67
C SER A 154 11.06 0.83 -9.71
N GLU A 155 11.47 2.00 -10.20
CA GLU A 155 10.60 3.14 -10.43
C GLU A 155 9.47 2.81 -11.41
N SER A 156 9.78 2.08 -12.49
CA SER A 156 8.78 1.68 -13.49
C SER A 156 7.74 0.72 -12.91
N VAL A 157 8.18 -0.29 -12.14
CA VAL A 157 7.29 -1.27 -11.49
C VAL A 157 6.41 -0.57 -10.44
N LEU A 158 7.01 0.20 -9.54
CA LEU A 158 6.27 0.89 -8.47
C LEU A 158 5.37 1.99 -9.03
N GLY A 159 5.84 2.74 -10.03
CA GLY A 159 5.04 3.73 -10.76
C GLY A 159 3.85 3.09 -11.46
N GLY A 160 4.02 1.91 -12.05
CA GLY A 160 2.93 1.11 -12.58
C GLY A 160 1.91 0.75 -11.49
N VAL A 161 2.35 0.20 -10.36
CA VAL A 161 1.45 -0.23 -9.26
C VAL A 161 0.69 0.96 -8.65
N LEU A 162 1.40 2.02 -8.26
CA LEU A 162 0.82 3.20 -7.62
C LEU A 162 -0.02 4.03 -8.61
N GLY A 163 0.50 4.26 -9.83
CA GLY A 163 -0.19 5.01 -10.87
C GLY A 163 -1.49 4.35 -11.29
N THR A 164 -1.52 3.02 -11.31
CA THR A 164 -2.73 2.26 -11.60
C THR A 164 -3.83 2.48 -10.56
N ARG A 165 -3.48 2.56 -9.26
CA ARG A 165 -4.46 2.88 -8.20
C ARG A 165 -4.93 4.32 -8.29
N LEU A 166 -4.03 5.25 -8.61
CA LEU A 166 -4.36 6.64 -8.88
C LEU A 166 -5.38 6.76 -10.02
N LEU A 167 -5.13 6.09 -11.15
CA LEU A 167 -6.05 6.07 -12.29
C LEU A 167 -7.40 5.46 -11.93
N THR A 168 -7.43 4.34 -11.20
CA THR A 168 -8.70 3.73 -10.73
C THR A 168 -9.49 4.71 -9.87
N ASN A 169 -8.87 5.31 -8.87
CA ASN A 169 -9.55 6.24 -7.97
C ASN A 169 -10.09 7.47 -8.74
N ALA A 170 -9.32 8.00 -9.70
CA ALA A 170 -9.72 9.12 -10.52
C ALA A 170 -10.91 8.79 -11.44
N MET A 171 -10.90 7.61 -12.08
CA MET A 171 -11.98 7.18 -12.98
C MET A 171 -13.26 6.80 -12.24
N SER A 172 -13.15 6.15 -11.07
CA SER A 172 -14.32 5.80 -10.24
C SER A 172 -15.05 7.03 -9.69
N ALA A 173 -14.36 8.16 -9.54
CA ALA A 173 -14.98 9.42 -9.10
C ALA A 173 -15.94 10.02 -10.15
N THR A 174 -15.83 9.59 -11.41
CA THR A 174 -16.64 10.09 -12.54
C THR A 174 -17.81 9.19 -12.93
N GLU A 175 -17.93 7.98 -12.37
CA GLU A 175 -19.02 7.03 -12.73
C GLU A 175 -20.08 6.95 -11.63
N PRO A 176 -21.39 7.05 -11.95
CA PRO A 176 -22.45 6.75 -11.00
C PRO A 176 -22.42 5.26 -10.64
N ALA A 177 -22.63 4.94 -9.36
CA ALA A 177 -22.63 3.59 -8.81
C ALA A 177 -23.67 2.67 -9.49
N GLY A 178 -23.31 2.13 -10.65
CA GLY A 178 -23.94 0.98 -11.28
C GLY A 178 -23.17 -0.31 -10.95
N PRO A 179 -23.57 -1.47 -11.50
CA PRO A 179 -22.91 -2.76 -11.27
C PRO A 179 -21.42 -2.81 -11.69
N LEU A 180 -20.93 -1.78 -12.38
CA LEU A 180 -19.51 -1.55 -12.72
C LEU A 180 -18.70 -0.90 -11.58
N GLY A 181 -19.34 -0.22 -10.62
CA GLY A 181 -18.69 0.33 -9.43
C GLY A 181 -18.14 -0.74 -8.48
N GLU A 182 -18.80 -1.91 -8.44
CA GLU A 182 -18.25 -3.11 -7.81
C GLU A 182 -17.03 -3.65 -8.57
N GLN A 183 -16.97 -3.48 -9.91
CA GLN A 183 -15.84 -3.94 -10.72
C GLN A 183 -14.55 -3.11 -10.55
N ALA A 184 -14.65 -1.84 -10.13
CA ALA A 184 -13.48 -1.02 -9.79
C ALA A 184 -12.72 -1.51 -8.54
N ILE A 185 -13.41 -2.21 -7.64
CA ILE A 185 -12.83 -2.89 -6.48
C ILE A 185 -12.29 -4.29 -6.88
N VAL A 186 -12.83 -4.88 -7.95
CA VAL A 186 -12.59 -6.28 -8.36
C VAL A 186 -11.23 -6.53 -9.03
N ASP A 187 -10.44 -5.54 -9.45
CA ASP A 187 -9.17 -5.85 -10.15
C ASP A 187 -7.87 -5.51 -9.41
N LEU A 188 -7.90 -5.28 -8.10
CA LEU A 188 -6.67 -5.04 -7.30
C LEU A 188 -5.64 -6.17 -7.40
N VAL A 189 -6.08 -7.39 -7.74
CA VAL A 189 -5.25 -8.58 -7.93
C VAL A 189 -4.80 -8.77 -9.38
N GLY A 190 -5.66 -8.49 -10.37
CA GLY A 190 -5.28 -8.63 -11.78
C GLY A 190 -4.36 -7.51 -12.26
N ARG A 191 -4.34 -6.37 -11.58
CA ARG A 191 -3.53 -5.22 -11.96
C ARG A 191 -2.02 -5.43 -11.79
N PRO A 192 -1.49 -5.90 -10.63
CA PRO A 192 -0.09 -6.30 -10.53
C PRO A 192 0.29 -7.37 -11.55
N ARG A 193 -0.61 -8.32 -11.83
CA ARG A 193 -0.39 -9.34 -12.87
C ARG A 193 -0.18 -8.71 -14.25
N GLN A 194 -1.08 -7.84 -14.70
CA GLN A 194 -0.97 -7.17 -16.02
C GLN A 194 0.32 -6.36 -16.14
N ILE A 195 0.70 -5.64 -15.08
CA ILE A 195 1.96 -4.89 -15.03
C ILE A 195 3.14 -5.84 -15.23
N TRP A 196 3.19 -6.95 -14.49
CA TRP A 196 4.28 -7.91 -14.61
C TRP A 196 4.28 -8.68 -15.92
N GLU A 197 3.14 -8.96 -16.54
CA GLU A 197 3.08 -9.57 -17.87
C GLU A 197 3.79 -8.68 -18.92
N LEU A 198 3.61 -7.36 -18.83
CA LEU A 198 4.29 -6.38 -19.68
C LEU A 198 5.77 -6.23 -19.32
N VAL A 199 6.07 -6.10 -18.02
CA VAL A 199 7.43 -5.88 -17.51
C VAL A 199 8.33 -7.08 -17.76
N LEU A 200 7.87 -8.31 -17.46
CA LEU A 200 8.69 -9.53 -17.60
C LEU A 200 9.20 -9.73 -19.02
N ALA A 201 8.40 -9.41 -20.04
CA ALA A 201 8.81 -9.54 -21.45
C ALA A 201 10.00 -8.63 -21.81
N GLY A 202 10.14 -7.48 -21.13
CA GLY A 202 11.25 -6.54 -21.32
C GLY A 202 12.41 -6.73 -20.35
N VAL A 203 12.18 -7.41 -19.23
CA VAL A 203 13.10 -7.42 -18.07
C VAL A 203 13.77 -8.76 -17.84
N ALA A 204 13.04 -9.86 -17.98
CA ALA A 204 13.60 -11.19 -17.74
C ALA A 204 14.55 -11.59 -18.87
N THR A 205 15.57 -12.38 -18.54
CA THR A 205 16.39 -13.06 -19.55
C THR A 205 15.58 -14.13 -20.28
N ASP A 206 15.95 -14.46 -21.52
CA ASP A 206 15.23 -15.45 -22.31
C ASP A 206 15.23 -16.85 -21.65
N GLU A 207 16.27 -17.14 -20.86
CA GLU A 207 16.40 -18.38 -20.09
C GLU A 207 15.42 -18.43 -18.92
N SER A 208 15.29 -17.35 -18.14
CA SER A 208 14.46 -17.32 -16.94
C SER A 208 12.99 -16.94 -17.21
N LEU A 209 12.67 -16.30 -18.35
CA LEU A 209 11.33 -15.79 -18.67
C LEU A 209 10.20 -16.84 -18.57
N PRO A 210 10.35 -18.10 -19.06
CA PRO A 210 9.29 -19.10 -18.93
C PRO A 210 8.93 -19.39 -17.47
N TYR A 211 9.95 -19.51 -16.61
CA TYR A 211 9.77 -19.76 -15.18
C TYR A 211 9.00 -18.63 -14.49
N PHE A 212 9.39 -17.37 -14.73
CA PHE A 212 8.74 -16.22 -14.09
C PHE A 212 7.32 -15.98 -14.58
N ARG A 213 6.99 -16.37 -15.82
CA ARG A 213 5.59 -16.35 -16.30
C ARG A 213 4.73 -17.36 -15.56
N GLU A 214 5.23 -18.58 -15.35
CA GLU A 214 4.52 -19.60 -14.57
C GLU A 214 4.40 -19.18 -13.10
N PHE A 215 5.46 -18.61 -12.53
CA PHE A 215 5.42 -18.06 -11.19
C PHE A 215 4.39 -16.95 -11.04
N LEU A 216 4.38 -15.97 -11.94
CA LEU A 216 3.40 -14.88 -11.95
C LEU A 216 1.96 -15.41 -12.02
N ALA A 217 1.71 -16.42 -12.87
CA ALA A 217 0.40 -17.04 -12.97
C ALA A 217 -0.03 -17.71 -11.65
N ARG A 218 0.89 -18.45 -11.00
CA ARG A 218 0.63 -19.05 -9.69
C ARG A 218 0.39 -18.01 -8.61
N GLU A 219 1.15 -16.93 -8.61
CA GLU A 219 0.99 -15.87 -7.61
C GLU A 219 -0.34 -15.14 -7.78
N ALA A 220 -0.71 -14.78 -9.01
CA ALA A 220 -2.00 -14.17 -9.28
C ALA A 220 -3.17 -15.04 -8.80
N LEU A 221 -3.08 -16.37 -8.96
CA LEU A 221 -4.10 -17.30 -8.46
C LEU A 221 -4.21 -17.31 -6.93
N ARG A 222 -3.10 -17.19 -6.20
CA ARG A 222 -3.10 -17.13 -4.72
C ARG A 222 -3.83 -15.90 -4.20
N HIS A 223 -3.67 -14.77 -4.88
CA HIS A 223 -4.34 -13.53 -4.52
C HIS A 223 -5.77 -13.44 -5.06
N ALA A 224 -6.12 -14.24 -6.08
CA ALA A 224 -7.48 -14.28 -6.64
C ALA A 224 -8.43 -15.20 -5.84
N ALA A 225 -7.89 -16.11 -5.02
CA ALA A 225 -8.71 -16.99 -4.19
C ALA A 225 -9.39 -16.19 -3.07
N PRO A 226 -10.73 -16.31 -2.89
CA PRO A 226 -11.39 -15.68 -1.75
C PRO A 226 -10.82 -16.27 -0.45
N ALA A 227 -10.59 -15.43 0.55
CA ALA A 227 -10.22 -15.87 1.89
C ALA A 227 -11.17 -17.01 2.34
N PRO A 228 -10.66 -18.10 2.95
CA PRO A 228 -11.54 -19.14 3.46
C PRO A 228 -12.53 -18.50 4.42
N GLN A 229 -13.82 -18.53 4.04
CA GLN A 229 -14.90 -18.09 4.90
C GLN A 229 -14.79 -18.88 6.19
N ALA A 230 -14.60 -18.20 7.32
CA ALA A 230 -14.73 -18.83 8.63
C ALA A 230 -16.14 -19.40 8.69
N GLY A 231 -16.26 -20.72 8.50
CA GLY A 231 -17.54 -21.42 8.57
C GLY A 231 -18.21 -21.12 9.91
N PRO A 232 -19.56 -21.02 9.95
CA PRO A 232 -20.26 -20.71 11.18
C PRO A 232 -19.82 -21.70 12.27
N ALA A 233 -19.35 -21.15 13.39
CA ALA A 233 -18.99 -21.94 14.56
C ALA A 233 -20.13 -22.91 14.86
N ALA A 234 -19.83 -24.21 14.77
CA ALA A 234 -20.77 -25.25 15.12
C ALA A 234 -21.26 -25.00 16.54
N VAL A 235 -22.53 -24.63 16.66
CA VAL A 235 -23.24 -24.54 17.93
C VAL A 235 -23.22 -25.95 18.52
N ALA A 236 -22.47 -26.13 19.60
CA ALA A 236 -22.46 -27.37 20.37
C ALA A 236 -23.87 -27.61 20.94
N PRO A 237 -24.39 -28.85 20.93
CA PRO A 237 -25.69 -29.14 21.52
C PRO A 237 -25.60 -29.03 23.05
N GLU A 238 -26.58 -28.36 23.66
CA GLU A 238 -26.79 -28.36 25.11
C GLU A 238 -27.07 -29.79 25.60
N PRO A 239 -26.53 -30.20 26.77
CA PRO A 239 -26.86 -31.49 27.37
C PRO A 239 -28.23 -31.44 28.05
N GLU A 240 -29.07 -32.45 27.78
CA GLU A 240 -30.29 -32.78 28.55
C GLU A 240 -29.99 -33.19 30.00
#